data_AF-A0A2I1GSQ8-F1
#
_entry.id   AF-A0A2I1GSQ8-F1
#
_cell.length_a   1.000
_cell.length_b   1.000
_cell.length_c   1.000
_cell.angle_alpha   90.00
_cell.angle_beta   90.00
_cell.angle_gamma   90.00
#
_symmetry.space_group_name_H-M   'P 1'
#
loop_
_entity.id
_entity.type
_entity.pdbx_description
1 polymer ?
#
loop_
_entity_poly.entity_id
_entity_poly.type
_entity_poly.pdbx_seq_one_letter_code
_entity_poly.pdbx_strand_id
1 'polypeptide(L)'
;MKYIMAYNPSSSGFSYHQNNRHMALIDFYTREIGAVDIKELQRVTRLLHGIGMFVTWCLFFPISVFIVRFLKHTNNYLRIHRTIQLLGGISISSFGAAAIATMANNVKSPHAWICVCVGTSFRRFS
;
A
#
# COMPACT_ATOMS: atom_id res chain seq x y z
N MET A 1 -14.43 -4.10 25.79
CA MET A 1 -13.02 -4.09 25.32
C MET A 1 -12.14 -3.63 26.45
N LYS A 2 -11.14 -4.41 26.85
CA LYS A 2 -10.23 -4.08 27.97
C LYS A 2 -8.82 -3.96 27.41
N TYR A 3 -8.23 -2.76 27.48
CA TYR A 3 -6.89 -2.49 26.98
C TYR A 3 -5.86 -3.05 27.97
N ILE A 4 -4.92 -3.87 27.48
CA ILE A 4 -3.82 -4.41 28.30
C ILE A 4 -2.63 -3.46 28.17
N MET A 5 -2.16 -2.96 29.31
CA MET A 5 -1.02 -2.07 29.41
C MET A 5 0.18 -2.86 29.94
N ALA A 6 1.36 -2.66 29.36
CA ALA A 6 2.59 -3.34 29.81
C ALA A 6 3.36 -2.44 30.79
N TYR A 7 3.93 -3.05 31.82
CA TYR A 7 4.76 -2.37 32.82
C TYR A 7 6.17 -2.13 32.27
N ASN A 8 6.62 -0.88 32.28
CA ASN A 8 7.96 -0.50 31.86
C ASN A 8 8.89 -0.40 33.10
N PRO A 9 9.99 -1.16 33.19
CA PRO A 9 10.87 -1.12 34.36
C PRO A 9 11.66 0.20 34.50
N SER A 10 11.72 1.06 33.49
CA SER A 10 12.40 2.37 33.53
C SER A 10 11.46 3.57 33.65
N SER A 11 10.15 3.34 33.77
CA SER A 11 9.13 4.36 34.01
C SER A 11 7.97 3.71 34.74
N SER A 12 7.70 4.14 35.97
CA SER A 12 6.70 3.57 36.90
C SER A 12 5.23 3.77 36.47
N GLY A 13 4.96 3.79 35.16
CA GLY A 13 3.63 3.91 34.57
C GLY A 13 3.36 2.80 33.55
N PHE A 14 2.11 2.35 33.51
CA PHE A 14 1.59 1.51 32.44
C PHE A 14 1.60 2.29 31.12
N SER A 15 2.40 1.86 30.14
CA SER A 15 2.53 2.55 28.86
C SER A 15 1.86 1.76 27.74
N TYR A 16 0.94 2.42 27.01
CA TYR A 16 0.31 1.87 25.82
C TYR A 16 1.26 2.04 24.62
N HIS A 17 1.82 0.94 24.12
CA HIS A 17 2.67 0.94 22.94
C HIS A 17 1.82 1.05 21.66
N GLN A 18 1.41 2.27 21.34
CA GLN A 18 0.59 2.64 20.18
C GLN A 18 1.24 2.31 18.81
N ASN A 19 2.50 1.87 18.76
CA ASN A 19 3.30 1.85 17.53
C ASN A 19 3.97 0.52 17.14
N ASN A 20 3.65 -0.61 17.80
CA ASN A 20 4.11 -1.92 17.34
C ASN A 20 3.04 -2.58 16.45
N ARG A 21 3.40 -2.84 15.18
CA ARG A 21 2.55 -3.41 14.12
C ARG A 21 1.96 -4.81 14.41
N HIS A 22 2.20 -5.39 15.57
CA HIS A 22 1.67 -6.69 15.96
C HIS A 22 0.86 -6.54 17.25
N MET A 23 -0.47 -6.60 17.11
CA MET A 23 -1.38 -6.86 18.21
C MET A 23 -1.44 -8.38 18.40
N ALA A 24 -0.82 -8.90 19.46
CA ALA A 24 -1.20 -10.20 19.98
C ALA A 24 -2.39 -9.99 20.93
N LEU A 25 -3.56 -10.51 20.57
CA LEU A 25 -4.71 -10.56 21.47
C LEU A 25 -4.55 -11.82 22.32
N ILE A 26 -4.35 -11.63 23.62
CA ILE A 26 -4.24 -12.73 24.58
C ILE A 26 -5.62 -12.89 25.22
N ASP A 27 -6.30 -13.99 24.93
CA ASP A 27 -7.58 -14.32 25.53
C ASP A 27 -7.35 -15.16 26.81
N PHE A 28 -7.64 -14.58 27.97
CA PHE A 28 -7.30 -15.16 29.27
C PHE A 28 -8.21 -16.34 29.68
N TYR A 29 -9.33 -16.55 28.97
CA TYR A 29 -10.26 -17.64 29.26
C TYR A 29 -9.85 -18.97 28.59
N THR A 30 -9.14 -18.90 27.46
CA THR A 30 -8.76 -20.08 26.66
C THR A 30 -7.27 -20.42 26.75
N ARG A 31 -6.43 -19.61 27.40
CA ARG A 31 -4.96 -19.82 27.52
C ARG A 31 -4.23 -19.98 26.17
N GLU A 32 -4.85 -19.61 25.06
CA GLU A 32 -4.22 -19.64 23.75
C GLU A 32 -3.60 -18.26 23.46
N ILE A 33 -2.30 -18.24 23.16
CA ILE A 33 -1.65 -17.08 22.55
C ILE A 33 -2.08 -17.08 21.08
N GLY A 34 -3.31 -16.62 20.83
CA GLY A 34 -3.81 -16.40 19.49
C GLY A 34 -3.05 -15.22 18.89
N ALA A 35 -2.01 -15.51 18.10
CA ALA A 35 -1.61 -14.57 17.06
C ALA A 35 -2.89 -14.23 16.30
N VAL A 36 -3.30 -12.96 16.32
CA VAL A 36 -4.46 -12.53 15.53
C VAL A 36 -4.16 -12.96 14.11
N ASP A 37 -4.92 -13.93 13.61
CA ASP A 37 -4.79 -14.45 12.25
C ASP A 37 -5.13 -13.32 11.28
N ILE A 38 -4.16 -12.43 11.05
CA ILE A 38 -4.13 -11.59 9.86
C ILE A 38 -3.97 -12.60 8.75
N LYS A 39 -5.10 -13.04 8.18
CA LYS A 39 -5.16 -14.03 7.10
C LYS A 39 -3.95 -13.81 6.20
N GLU A 40 -3.14 -14.84 6.01
CA GLU A 40 -1.89 -14.79 5.23
C GLU A 40 -2.05 -14.00 3.92
N LEU A 41 -3.21 -14.16 3.28
CA LEU A 41 -3.66 -13.39 2.13
C LEU A 41 -3.58 -11.86 2.31
N GLN A 42 -4.08 -11.29 3.40
CA GLN A 42 -4.02 -9.84 3.67
C GLN A 42 -2.57 -9.35 3.81
N ARG A 43 -1.68 -10.16 4.41
CA ARG A 43 -0.26 -9.82 4.53
C ARG A 43 0.41 -9.82 3.16
N VAL A 44 0.18 -10.87 2.37
CA VAL A 44 0.72 -11.01 1.01
C VAL A 44 0.20 -9.90 0.10
N THR A 45 -1.12 -9.64 0.10
CA THR A 45 -1.74 -8.57 -0.69
C THR A 45 -1.17 -7.20 -0.35
N ARG A 46 -0.92 -6.91 0.94
CA ARG A 46 -0.31 -5.64 1.35
C ARG A 46 1.14 -5.49 0.88
N LEU A 47 1.92 -6.57 0.91
CA LEU A 47 3.29 -6.58 0.37
C LEU A 47 3.29 -6.38 -1.15
N LEU A 48 2.46 -7.13 -1.87
CA LEU A 48 2.33 -7.02 -3.32
C LEU A 48 1.81 -5.63 -3.74
N HIS A 49 0.88 -5.05 -2.99
CA HIS A 49 0.43 -3.67 -3.21
C HIS A 49 1.60 -2.68 -3.09
N GLY A 50 2.39 -2.77 -2.02
CA GLY A 50 3.54 -1.88 -1.83
C GLY A 50 4.58 -2.00 -2.94
N ILE A 51 4.94 -3.23 -3.33
CA ILE A 51 5.90 -3.50 -4.40
C ILE A 51 5.36 -3.04 -5.75
N GLY A 52 4.12 -3.39 -6.09
CA GLY A 52 3.48 -3.04 -7.36
C GLY A 52 3.35 -1.52 -7.53
N MET A 53 2.97 -0.81 -6.46
CA MET A 53 2.94 0.64 -6.45
C MET A 53 4.36 1.21 -6.61
N PHE A 54 5.35 0.73 -5.86
CA PHE A 54 6.73 1.21 -5.99
C PHE A 54 7.30 1.05 -7.42
N VAL A 55 7.14 -0.13 -8.01
CA VAL A 55 7.63 -0.41 -9.38
C VAL A 55 6.93 0.49 -10.40
N THR A 56 5.61 0.67 -10.27
CA THR A 56 4.87 1.47 -11.24
C THR A 56 5.23 2.96 -11.13
N TRP A 57 5.32 3.49 -9.90
CA TRP A 57 5.64 4.89 -9.64
C TRP A 57 7.10 5.25 -9.93
N CYS A 58 8.05 4.39 -9.55
CA CYS A 58 9.48 4.68 -9.62
C CYS A 58 10.17 4.16 -10.89
N LEU A 59 9.56 3.24 -11.63
CA LEU A 59 10.14 2.72 -12.88
C LEU A 59 9.26 3.06 -14.08
N PHE A 60 8.02 2.57 -14.13
CA PHE A 60 7.19 2.66 -15.34
C PHE A 60 6.94 4.12 -15.77
N PHE A 61 6.48 4.97 -14.86
CA PHE A 61 6.23 6.38 -15.18
C PHE A 61 7.46 7.20 -15.55
N PRO A 62 8.57 7.19 -14.78
CA PRO A 62 9.76 7.93 -15.17
C PRO A 62 10.39 7.39 -16.46
N ILE A 63 10.39 6.07 -16.70
CA ILE A 63 10.83 5.49 -17.97
C ILE A 63 9.94 5.98 -19.13
N SER A 64 8.62 6.01 -18.92
CA SER A 64 7.67 6.53 -19.91
C SER A 64 7.98 7.98 -20.32
N VAL A 65 8.28 8.84 -19.35
CA VAL A 65 8.66 10.25 -19.58
C VAL A 65 10.04 10.35 -20.25
N PHE A 66 10.99 9.51 -19.84
CA PHE A 66 12.33 9.45 -20.43
C PHE A 66 12.28 9.13 -21.93
N ILE A 67 11.46 8.16 -22.33
CA ILE A 67 11.29 7.76 -23.73
C ILE A 67 10.79 8.92 -24.59
N VAL A 68 9.79 9.68 -24.12
CA VAL A 68 9.29 10.85 -24.86
C VAL A 68 10.32 11.97 -24.96
N ARG A 69 11.19 12.10 -23.95
CA ARG A 69 12.16 13.20 -23.89
C ARG A 69 13.41 12.91 -24.73
N PHE A 70 13.93 11.69 -24.69
CA PHE A 70 15.24 11.35 -25.27
C PHE A 70 15.17 10.41 -26.50
N LEU A 71 14.11 9.63 -26.67
CA LEU A 71 13.99 8.66 -27.77
C LEU A 71 13.11 9.14 -28.94
N LYS A 72 13.01 10.46 -29.14
CA LYS A 72 12.19 11.07 -30.21
C LYS A 72 12.56 10.64 -31.62
N HIS A 73 13.79 10.15 -31.83
CA HIS A 73 14.28 9.70 -33.13
C HIS A 73 13.68 8.36 -33.58
N THR A 74 13.03 7.61 -32.68
CA THR A 74 12.39 6.33 -33.00
C THR A 74 10.93 6.57 -33.38
N ASN A 75 10.49 6.19 -34.58
CA ASN A 75 9.10 6.44 -35.05
C ASN A 75 7.98 5.93 -34.12
N ASN A 76 8.27 4.94 -33.28
CA ASN A 76 7.30 4.33 -32.35
C ASN A 76 7.31 4.90 -30.92
N TYR A 77 8.08 5.95 -30.64
CA TYR A 77 8.30 6.46 -29.27
C TYR A 77 7.00 6.87 -28.55
N LEU A 78 6.06 7.52 -29.25
CA LEU A 78 4.76 7.90 -28.70
C LEU A 78 3.88 6.69 -28.39
N ARG A 79 3.95 5.65 -29.24
CA ARG A 79 3.21 4.41 -29.01
C ARG A 79 3.73 3.69 -27.77
N ILE A 80 5.05 3.64 -27.61
CA ILE A 80 5.70 3.03 -26.44
C ILE A 80 5.32 3.81 -25.17
N HIS A 81 5.42 5.15 -25.19
CA HIS A 81 4.98 5.99 -24.07
C HIS A 81 3.54 5.69 -23.66
N ARG A 82 2.61 5.73 -24.62
CA ARG A 82 1.19 5.48 -24.36
C ARG A 82 0.96 4.08 -23.79
N THR A 83 1.61 3.06 -24.32
CA THR A 83 1.50 1.69 -23.80
C THR A 83 2.00 1.59 -22.36
N ILE A 84 3.13 2.22 -22.03
CA ILE A 84 3.68 2.20 -20.66
C ILE A 84 2.77 2.98 -19.69
N GLN A 85 2.20 4.11 -20.11
CA GLN A 85 1.22 4.86 -19.30
C GLN A 85 -0.04 4.03 -19.02
N LEU A 86 -0.57 3.34 -20.03
CA LEU A 86 -1.76 2.48 -19.89
C LEU A 86 -1.49 1.29 -18.98
N LEU A 87 -0.35 0.60 -19.15
CA LEU A 87 0.05 -0.51 -18.28
C LEU A 87 0.24 -0.05 -16.84
N GLY A 88 0.86 1.12 -16.62
CA GLY A 88 1.00 1.69 -15.30
C GLY A 88 -0.34 2.06 -14.66
N GLY A 89 -1.27 2.63 -15.43
CA GLY A 89 -2.62 2.95 -14.97
C GLY A 89 -3.44 1.73 -14.57
N ILE A 90 -3.35 0.63 -15.34
CA ILE A 90 -4.02 -0.64 -15.02
C ILE A 90 -3.41 -1.24 -13.75
N SER A 91 -2.08 -1.29 -13.65
CA SER A 91 -1.34 -1.79 -12.49
C SER A 91 -1.78 -1.10 -11.19
N ILE A 92 -1.77 0.23 -11.15
CA ILE A 92 -2.17 1.02 -9.97
C ILE A 92 -3.64 0.77 -9.60
N SER A 93 -4.52 0.66 -10.60
CA SER A 93 -5.93 0.39 -10.36
C SER A 93 -6.13 -0.99 -9.73
N SER A 94 -5.47 -2.02 -10.25
CA SER A 94 -5.57 -3.41 -9.77
C SER A 94 -4.98 -3.58 -8.37
N PHE A 95 -3.76 -3.07 -8.13
CA PHE A 95 -3.12 -3.16 -6.81
C PHE A 95 -3.84 -2.28 -5.78
N GLY A 96 -4.34 -1.12 -6.18
CA GLY A 96 -5.17 -0.26 -5.33
C GLY A 96 -6.48 -0.94 -4.92
N ALA A 97 -7.19 -1.56 -5.86
CA ALA A 97 -8.40 -2.33 -5.59
C ALA A 97 -8.13 -3.54 -4.69
N ALA A 98 -7.04 -4.28 -4.94
CA ALA A 98 -6.65 -5.42 -4.10
C ALA A 98 -6.34 -5.02 -2.65
N ALA A 99 -5.69 -3.87 -2.45
CA ALA A 99 -5.47 -3.34 -1.12
C ALA A 99 -6.78 -2.97 -0.42
N ILE A 100 -7.70 -2.28 -1.11
CA ILE A 100 -9.00 -1.91 -0.54
C ILE A 100 -9.84 -3.15 -0.21
N ALA A 101 -9.84 -4.17 -1.08
CA ALA A 101 -10.60 -5.41 -0.91
C ALA A 101 -10.17 -6.22 0.33
N THR A 102 -8.96 -5.99 0.84
CA THR A 102 -8.43 -6.67 2.04
C THR A 102 -8.49 -5.81 3.30
N MET A 103 -9.08 -4.61 3.24
CA MET A 103 -9.26 -3.73 4.40
C MET A 103 -10.66 -3.89 5.01
N ALA A 104 -10.74 -4.37 6.25
CA ALA A 104 -12.00 -4.58 6.97
C ALA A 104 -12.60 -3.29 7.59
N ASN A 105 -11.82 -2.20 7.71
CA ASN A 105 -12.28 -0.94 8.31
C ASN A 105 -11.84 0.28 7.49
N ASN A 106 -12.78 1.22 7.39
CA ASN A 106 -12.83 2.35 6.46
C ASN A 106 -11.56 3.21 6.32
N VAL A 107 -11.40 3.68 5.09
CA VAL A 107 -10.31 4.44 4.47
C VAL A 107 -10.12 5.84 5.13
N LYS A 108 -9.53 5.89 6.32
CA LYS A 108 -9.18 7.16 7.00
C LYS A 108 -7.67 7.47 7.02
N SER A 109 -6.91 6.90 6.08
CA SER A 109 -5.49 7.23 5.94
C SER A 109 -5.29 8.33 4.90
N PRO A 110 -4.57 9.43 5.21
CA PRO A 110 -4.22 10.49 4.25
C PRO A 110 -3.55 9.93 2.98
N HIS A 111 -2.80 8.84 3.12
CA HIS A 111 -2.13 8.16 2.01
C HIS A 111 -3.12 7.67 0.94
N ALA A 112 -4.26 7.12 1.36
CA ALA A 112 -5.26 6.60 0.43
C ALA A 112 -5.92 7.71 -0.39
N TRP A 113 -6.18 8.87 0.23
CA TRP A 113 -6.73 10.04 -0.45
C TRP A 113 -5.76 10.62 -1.48
N ILE A 114 -4.47 10.72 -1.14
CA ILE A 114 -3.44 11.17 -2.07
C ILE A 114 -3.38 10.24 -3.29
N CYS A 115 -3.39 8.92 -3.08
CA CYS A 115 -3.36 7.97 -4.18
C CYS A 115 -4.59 8.06 -5.09
N VAL A 116 -5.78 8.34 -4.55
CA VAL A 116 -7.01 8.54 -5.34
C VAL A 116 -6.93 9.83 -6.15
N CYS A 117 -6.50 10.95 -5.55
CA CYS A 117 -6.34 12.23 -6.25
C CYS A 117 -5.30 12.14 -7.37
N VAL A 118 -4.18 11.47 -7.11
CA VAL A 118 -3.12 11.28 -8.09
C VAL A 118 -3.57 10.33 -9.20
N GLY A 119 -4.23 9.22 -8.87
CA GLY A 119 -4.73 8.26 -9.86
C GLY A 119 -5.82 8.84 -10.79
N THR A 120 -6.71 9.68 -10.27
CA THR A 120 -7.73 10.38 -11.07
C THR A 120 -7.12 11.49 -11.93
N SER A 121 -6.11 12.20 -11.44
CA SER A 121 -5.40 13.24 -12.21
C SER A 121 -4.60 12.63 -13.37
N PHE A 122 -3.95 11.48 -13.16
CA PHE A 122 -3.13 10.84 -14.20
C PHE A 122 -3.96 10.36 -15.40
N ARG A 123 -5.21 9.91 -15.20
CA ARG A 123 -6.13 9.57 -16.30
C ARG A 123 -6.52 10.76 -17.17
N ARG A 124 -6.38 11.99 -16.67
CA ARG A 124 -6.73 13.21 -17.39
C ARG A 124 -5.58 13.77 -18.22
N PHE A 125 -4.35 13.29 -17.99
CA PHE A 125 -3.14 13.72 -18.69
C PHE A 125 -2.52 12.63 -19.60
N SER A 126 -3.10 11.43 -19.67
CA SER A 126 -2.73 10.36 -20.61
C SER A 126 -3.71 10.26 -21.78
#